data_AF-A0A1Y6CY62-F1
#
_entry.id   AF-A0A1Y6CY62-F1
#
_cell.length_a   1.000
_cell.length_b   1.000
_cell.length_c   1.000
_cell.angle_alpha   90.00
_cell.angle_beta   90.00
_cell.angle_gamma   90.00
#
_symmetry.space_group_name_H-M   'P 1'
#
loop_
_entity.id
_entity.type
_entity.pdbx_description
1 polymer ?
#
loop_
_entity_poly.entity_id
_entity_poly.type
_entity_poly.pdbx_seq_one_letter_code
_entity_poly.pdbx_strand_id
1 'polypeptide(L)'
;MQVGERSIAKSAGEEASTQKVRRHKVWSAEFSWVERAATYADHLDRIARQERERAIRAMERRHAHSAQAMHAVVNAKLQAWTSTPEALREAAEALTPYQLARLLDTATRVERAALGHVPDPPPKKPDRSAMLAELAEVKAKAREGGDWNLYFRAMQEERLLTGEGTPIAVKVEGGGDWKADLQAVGMDPDAVFEEAVRLAMAKLEAPTQL
;
A
#
# COMPACT_ATOMS: atom_id res chain seq x y z
N MET A 1 -20.60 -9.68 25.14
CA MET A 1 -20.10 -10.00 26.48
C MET A 1 -21.20 -10.76 27.19
N GLN A 2 -20.96 -12.01 27.57
CA GLN A 2 -21.89 -12.76 28.40
C GLN A 2 -21.93 -12.05 29.75
N VAL A 3 -23.02 -11.34 30.04
CA VAL A 3 -23.27 -10.76 31.37
C VAL A 3 -23.39 -11.97 32.29
N GLY A 4 -22.29 -12.33 32.96
CA GLY A 4 -22.25 -13.53 33.80
C GLY A 4 -23.46 -13.52 34.72
N GLU A 5 -24.22 -14.60 34.72
CA GLU A 5 -25.48 -14.70 35.46
C GLU A 5 -25.24 -14.37 36.94
N ARG A 6 -25.62 -13.16 37.35
CA ARG A 6 -25.55 -12.70 38.72
C ARG A 6 -26.78 -13.23 39.44
N SER A 7 -26.64 -14.36 40.13
CA SER A 7 -27.73 -14.94 40.90
C SER A 7 -27.72 -14.43 42.35
N ILE A 8 -28.91 -14.24 42.93
CA ILE A 8 -29.06 -13.85 44.35
C ILE A 8 -28.39 -14.89 45.27
N ALA A 9 -28.41 -16.17 44.87
CA ALA A 9 -27.72 -17.25 45.60
C ALA A 9 -26.20 -17.02 45.63
N LYS A 10 -25.57 -16.69 44.50
CA LYS A 10 -24.14 -16.34 44.46
C LYS A 10 -23.81 -15.11 45.31
N SER A 11 -24.68 -14.10 45.31
CA SER A 11 -24.49 -12.90 46.15
C SER A 11 -24.62 -13.16 47.66
N ALA A 12 -25.36 -14.21 48.06
CA ALA A 12 -25.51 -14.62 49.46
C ALA A 12 -24.32 -15.46 49.96
N GLY A 13 -23.53 -16.01 49.04
CA GLY A 13 -22.46 -17.00 49.24
C GLY A 13 -22.92 -18.40 48.81
N GLU A 14 -22.01 -19.19 48.23
CA GLU A 14 -22.34 -20.55 47.71
C GLU A 14 -22.80 -21.52 48.82
N GLU A 15 -22.38 -21.30 50.07
CA GLU A 15 -22.77 -22.07 51.25
C GLU A 15 -23.90 -21.39 52.07
N ALA A 16 -24.58 -20.39 51.52
CA ALA A 16 -25.62 -19.66 52.24
C ALA A 16 -26.83 -20.54 52.55
N SER A 17 -27.30 -20.50 53.81
CA SER A 17 -28.53 -21.17 54.20
C SER A 17 -29.75 -20.66 53.43
N THR A 18 -30.75 -21.52 53.21
CA THR A 18 -31.99 -21.19 52.49
C THR A 18 -32.71 -19.97 53.08
N GLN A 19 -32.66 -19.81 54.42
CA GLN A 19 -33.25 -18.65 55.12
C GLN A 19 -32.50 -17.34 54.84
N LYS A 20 -31.17 -17.39 54.66
CA LYS A 20 -30.35 -16.23 54.26
C LYS A 20 -30.64 -15.84 52.80
N VAL A 21 -30.71 -16.81 51.89
CA VAL A 21 -31.08 -16.59 50.49
C VAL A 21 -32.50 -16.00 50.38
N ARG A 22 -33.47 -16.49 51.16
CA ARG A 22 -34.83 -15.94 51.22
C ARG A 22 -34.84 -14.49 51.70
N ARG A 23 -34.08 -14.14 52.74
CA ARG A 23 -33.95 -12.74 53.20
C ARG A 23 -33.36 -11.84 52.12
N HIS A 24 -32.31 -12.28 51.43
CA HIS A 24 -31.75 -11.54 50.30
C HIS A 24 -32.75 -11.35 49.15
N LYS A 25 -33.60 -12.35 48.86
CA LYS A 25 -34.67 -12.20 47.86
C LYS A 25 -35.70 -11.15 48.27
N VAL A 26 -36.12 -11.15 49.54
CA VAL A 26 -37.06 -10.15 50.08
C VAL A 26 -36.46 -8.75 49.99
N TRP A 27 -35.24 -8.55 50.46
CA TRP A 27 -34.56 -7.25 50.35
C TRP A 27 -34.33 -6.84 48.90
N SER A 28 -33.97 -7.79 48.02
CA SER A 28 -33.80 -7.53 46.60
C SER A 28 -35.08 -6.98 45.97
N ALA A 29 -36.24 -7.54 46.32
CA ALA A 29 -37.54 -7.10 45.84
C ALA A 29 -37.99 -5.78 46.49
N GLU A 30 -37.84 -5.64 47.80
CA GLU A 30 -38.26 -4.46 48.57
C GLU A 30 -37.60 -3.16 48.08
N PHE A 31 -36.32 -3.25 47.71
CA PHE A 31 -35.55 -2.09 47.25
C PHE A 31 -35.32 -2.09 45.72
N SER A 32 -36.01 -2.95 44.98
CA SER A 32 -35.88 -3.12 43.52
C SER A 32 -34.42 -3.18 43.04
N TRP A 33 -33.55 -3.90 43.77
CA TRP A 33 -32.11 -3.89 43.52
C TRP A 33 -31.75 -4.39 42.11
N VAL A 34 -32.49 -5.37 41.57
CA VAL A 34 -32.26 -5.92 40.22
C VAL A 34 -32.52 -4.86 39.16
N GLU A 35 -33.67 -4.19 39.24
CA GLU A 35 -34.05 -3.12 38.31
C GLU A 35 -33.06 -1.97 38.38
N ARG A 36 -32.74 -1.48 39.58
CA ARG A 36 -31.77 -0.40 39.78
C ARG A 36 -30.39 -0.74 39.23
N ALA A 37 -29.93 -1.97 39.43
CA ALA A 37 -28.65 -2.43 38.89
C ALA A 37 -28.67 -2.51 37.35
N ALA A 38 -29.78 -2.97 36.76
CA ALA A 38 -29.97 -2.98 35.30
C ALA A 38 -29.98 -1.56 34.73
N THR A 39 -30.78 -0.64 35.31
CA THR A 39 -30.81 0.76 34.90
C THR A 39 -29.45 1.45 35.04
N TYR A 40 -28.70 1.14 36.10
CA TYR A 40 -27.35 1.67 36.27
C TYR A 40 -26.38 1.11 35.24
N ALA A 41 -26.47 -0.18 34.90
CA ALA A 41 -25.68 -0.77 33.83
C ALA A 41 -26.00 -0.11 32.48
N ASP A 42 -27.27 0.10 32.16
CA ASP A 42 -27.70 0.81 30.95
C ASP A 42 -27.18 2.26 30.92
N HIS A 43 -27.15 2.92 32.08
CA HIS A 43 -26.60 4.26 32.22
C HIS A 43 -25.08 4.28 31.92
N LEU A 44 -24.33 3.33 32.47
CA LEU A 44 -22.89 3.17 32.19
C LEU A 44 -22.64 2.86 30.71
N ASP A 45 -23.43 1.96 30.12
CA ASP A 45 -23.36 1.65 28.69
C ASP A 45 -23.64 2.88 27.84
N ARG A 46 -24.61 3.72 28.23
CA ARG A 46 -24.90 4.98 27.55
C ARG A 46 -23.71 5.93 27.61
N ILE A 47 -23.08 6.09 28.77
CA ILE A 47 -21.87 6.91 28.94
C ILE A 47 -20.76 6.36 28.05
N ALA A 48 -20.50 5.06 28.10
CA ALA A 48 -19.44 4.41 27.31
C ALA A 48 -19.64 4.61 25.79
N ARG A 49 -20.89 4.51 25.30
CA ARG A 49 -21.22 4.81 23.89
C ARG A 49 -20.92 6.27 23.54
N GLN A 50 -21.33 7.21 24.40
CA GLN A 50 -21.08 8.64 24.19
C GLN A 50 -19.57 8.98 24.20
N GLU A 51 -18.80 8.40 25.11
CA GLU A 51 -17.34 8.58 25.16
C GLU A 51 -16.66 8.00 23.93
N ARG A 52 -17.08 6.80 23.49
CA ARG A 52 -16.57 6.19 22.27
C ARG A 52 -16.86 7.05 21.04
N GLU A 53 -18.07 7.56 20.91
CA GLU A 53 -18.44 8.44 19.80
C GLU A 53 -17.65 9.76 19.83
N ARG A 54 -17.46 10.35 21.01
CA ARG A 54 -16.59 11.54 21.18
C ARG A 54 -15.14 11.24 20.78
N ALA A 55 -14.61 10.08 21.17
CA ALA A 55 -13.26 9.66 20.83
C ALA A 55 -13.08 9.45 19.31
N ILE A 56 -14.05 8.83 18.65
CA ILE A 56 -14.10 8.66 17.20
C ILE A 56 -14.10 10.04 16.52
N ARG A 57 -15.01 10.94 16.88
CA ARG A 57 -15.06 12.30 16.32
C ARG A 57 -13.81 13.12 16.57
N ALA A 58 -13.14 12.92 17.70
CA ALA A 58 -11.88 13.59 18.00
C ALA A 58 -10.74 13.04 17.10
N MET A 59 -10.72 11.74 16.87
CA MET A 59 -9.77 11.08 15.98
C MET A 59 -9.98 11.50 14.52
N GLU A 60 -11.22 11.48 14.03
CA GLU A 60 -11.60 11.96 12.69
C GLU A 60 -11.13 13.39 12.46
N ARG A 61 -11.39 14.30 13.42
CA ARG A 61 -10.91 15.69 13.32
C ARG A 61 -9.39 15.80 13.25
N ARG A 62 -8.65 15.02 14.03
CA ARG A 62 -7.18 15.00 13.95
C ARG A 62 -6.70 14.49 12.59
N HIS A 63 -7.30 13.42 12.08
CA HIS A 63 -6.95 12.86 10.77
C HIS A 63 -7.26 13.82 9.63
N ALA A 64 -8.41 14.49 9.65
CA ALA A 64 -8.75 15.54 8.69
C ALA A 64 -7.72 16.67 8.73
N HIS A 65 -7.33 17.14 9.92
CA HIS A 65 -6.31 18.18 10.05
C HIS A 65 -4.94 17.74 9.53
N SER A 66 -4.51 16.50 9.82
CA SER A 66 -3.27 15.95 9.28
C SER A 66 -3.30 15.84 7.75
N ALA A 67 -4.42 15.40 7.16
CA ALA A 67 -4.57 15.31 5.71
C ALA A 67 -4.52 16.70 5.05
N GLN A 68 -5.18 17.71 5.63
CA GLN A 68 -5.10 19.10 5.18
C GLN A 68 -3.67 19.64 5.20
N ALA A 69 -2.91 19.34 6.26
CA ALA A 69 -1.49 19.72 6.33
C ALA A 69 -0.66 19.04 5.23
N MET A 70 -0.91 17.76 4.95
CA MET A 70 -0.26 17.06 3.83
C MET A 70 -0.60 17.70 2.48
N HIS A 71 -1.88 18.01 2.24
CA HIS A 71 -2.32 18.71 1.02
C HIS A 71 -1.64 20.08 0.86
N ALA A 72 -1.49 20.83 1.95
CA ALA A 72 -0.79 22.12 1.92
C ALA A 72 0.68 21.97 1.53
N VAL A 73 1.38 20.96 2.05
CA VAL A 73 2.78 20.65 1.67
C VAL A 73 2.87 20.28 0.20
N VAL A 74 1.99 19.41 -0.29
CA VAL A 74 1.94 19.01 -1.70
C VAL A 74 1.72 20.23 -2.60
N ASN A 75 0.73 21.07 -2.28
CA ASN A 75 0.41 22.26 -3.06
C ASN A 75 1.56 23.27 -3.10
N ALA A 76 2.21 23.53 -1.96
CA ALA A 76 3.36 24.43 -1.90
C ALA A 76 4.53 23.94 -2.76
N LYS A 77 4.77 22.61 -2.78
CA LYS A 77 5.83 22.01 -3.60
C LYS A 77 5.48 22.02 -5.09
N LEU A 78 4.24 21.72 -5.45
CA LEU A 78 3.78 21.81 -6.84
C LEU A 78 3.90 23.24 -7.38
N GLN A 79 3.54 24.25 -6.57
CA GLN A 79 3.72 25.66 -6.94
C GLN A 79 5.21 26.01 -7.14
N ALA A 80 6.10 25.55 -6.26
CA ALA A 80 7.54 25.77 -6.41
C ALA A 80 8.10 25.18 -7.71
N TRP A 81 7.63 23.98 -8.12
CA TRP A 81 8.03 23.34 -9.38
C TRP A 81 7.63 24.11 -10.62
N THR A 82 6.51 24.83 -10.56
CA THR A 82 6.03 25.63 -11.70
C THR A 82 6.71 26.98 -11.84
N SER A 83 7.50 27.40 -10.85
CA SER A 83 8.06 28.76 -10.80
C SER A 83 9.32 28.94 -11.64
N THR A 84 10.34 28.08 -11.48
CA THR A 84 11.60 28.18 -12.24
C THR A 84 12.26 26.81 -12.46
N PRO A 85 13.09 26.64 -13.51
CA PRO A 85 13.83 25.39 -13.76
C PRO A 85 14.82 25.02 -12.66
N GLU A 86 15.42 26.00 -11.96
CA GLU A 86 16.29 25.71 -10.81
C GLU A 86 15.50 25.21 -9.60
N ALA A 87 14.32 25.79 -9.34
CA ALA A 87 13.43 25.33 -8.27
C ALA A 87 12.92 23.90 -8.50
N LEU A 88 12.77 23.50 -9.77
CA LEU A 88 12.46 22.11 -10.12
C LEU A 88 13.56 21.14 -9.68
N ARG A 89 14.84 21.48 -9.92
CA ARG A 89 15.98 20.64 -9.52
C ARG A 89 16.10 20.53 -8.00
N GLU A 90 16.09 21.66 -7.30
CA GLU A 90 16.22 21.70 -5.84
C GLU A 90 15.08 20.94 -5.15
N ALA A 91 13.85 21.10 -5.65
CA ALA A 91 12.71 20.39 -5.07
C ALA A 91 12.64 18.91 -5.49
N ALA A 92 13.21 18.51 -6.64
CA ALA A 92 13.37 17.10 -7.01
C ALA A 92 14.39 16.36 -6.12
N GLU A 93 15.40 17.06 -5.58
CA GLU A 93 16.31 16.51 -4.58
C GLU A 93 15.62 16.27 -3.23
N ALA A 94 14.67 17.14 -2.85
CA ALA A 94 13.94 17.00 -1.60
C ALA A 94 12.81 15.96 -1.64
N LEU A 95 12.00 15.95 -2.71
CA LEU A 95 10.88 15.01 -2.89
C LEU A 95 10.70 14.71 -4.37
N THR A 96 10.74 13.44 -4.75
CA THR A 96 10.53 13.06 -6.14
C THR A 96 9.04 13.17 -6.54
N PRO A 97 8.70 13.34 -7.83
CA PRO A 97 7.31 13.35 -8.31
C PRO A 97 6.49 12.15 -7.87
N TYR A 98 7.12 10.98 -7.83
CA TYR A 98 6.51 9.77 -7.34
C TYR A 98 6.15 9.84 -5.85
N GLN A 99 7.05 10.37 -5.01
CA GLN A 99 6.80 10.53 -3.57
C GLN A 99 5.70 11.56 -3.31
N LEU A 100 5.65 12.66 -4.06
CA LEU A 100 4.58 13.66 -3.99
C LEU A 100 3.21 13.06 -4.37
N ALA A 101 3.14 12.29 -5.46
CA ALA A 101 1.92 11.60 -5.86
C ALA A 101 1.44 10.62 -4.79
N ARG A 102 2.36 9.89 -4.16
CA ARG A 102 2.05 8.95 -3.07
C ARG A 102 1.60 9.66 -1.79
N LEU A 103 2.20 10.80 -1.47
CA LEU A 103 1.78 11.63 -0.34
C LEU A 103 0.37 12.16 -0.55
N LEU A 104 0.06 12.63 -1.77
CA LEU A 104 -1.27 13.11 -2.14
C LEU A 104 -2.33 12.00 -2.10
N ASP A 105 -2.04 10.81 -2.63
CA ASP A 105 -2.94 9.65 -2.55
C ASP A 105 -3.20 9.28 -1.08
N THR A 106 -2.15 9.24 -0.25
CA THR A 106 -2.28 8.93 1.18
C THR A 106 -3.12 9.99 1.91
N ALA A 107 -2.86 11.28 1.68
CA ALA A 107 -3.61 12.38 2.27
C ALA A 107 -5.10 12.31 1.90
N THR A 108 -5.40 12.07 0.62
CA THR A 108 -6.76 11.94 0.11
C THR A 108 -7.49 10.75 0.74
N ARG A 109 -6.82 9.61 0.92
CA ARG A 109 -7.39 8.43 1.60
C ARG A 109 -7.69 8.71 3.07
N VAL A 110 -6.77 9.36 3.79
CA VAL A 110 -6.95 9.72 5.20
C VAL A 110 -8.08 10.72 5.38
N GLU A 111 -8.17 11.73 4.51
CA GLU A 111 -9.26 12.71 4.52
C GLU A 111 -10.62 12.04 4.25
N ARG A 112 -10.71 11.22 3.19
CA ARG A 112 -11.94 10.48 2.86
C ARG A 112 -12.37 9.56 4.00
N ALA A 113 -11.43 8.84 4.61
CA ALA A 113 -11.70 7.99 5.76
C ALA A 113 -12.20 8.82 6.96
N ALA A 114 -11.59 9.97 7.24
CA ALA A 114 -12.01 10.87 8.31
C ALA A 114 -13.40 11.49 8.06
N LEU A 115 -13.80 11.66 6.80
CA LEU A 115 -15.14 12.10 6.40
C LEU A 115 -16.17 10.97 6.36
N GLY A 116 -15.78 9.72 6.65
CA GLY A 116 -16.67 8.56 6.66
C GLY A 116 -16.89 7.92 5.29
N HIS A 117 -16.09 8.27 4.27
CA HIS A 117 -16.10 7.57 2.99
C HIS A 117 -15.27 6.28 3.07
N VAL A 118 -15.74 5.22 2.39
CA VAL A 118 -14.96 3.98 2.24
C VAL A 118 -13.70 4.31 1.42
N PRO A 119 -12.49 4.04 1.94
CA PRO A 119 -11.28 4.21 1.15
C PRO A 119 -11.36 3.32 -0.08
N ASP A 120 -11.09 3.87 -1.26
CA ASP A 120 -11.03 3.05 -2.47
C ASP A 120 -10.04 1.90 -2.24
N PRO A 121 -10.41 0.66 -2.63
CA PRO A 121 -9.50 -0.46 -2.50
C PRO A 121 -8.18 -0.08 -3.17
N PRO A 122 -7.02 -0.48 -2.60
CA PRO A 122 -5.75 -0.23 -3.26
C PRO A 122 -5.84 -0.71 -4.71
N PRO A 123 -5.24 0.01 -5.67
CA PRO A 123 -5.28 -0.39 -7.07
C PRO A 123 -4.88 -1.85 -7.14
N LYS A 124 -5.74 -2.69 -7.75
CA LYS A 124 -5.44 -4.12 -7.91
C LYS A 124 -4.06 -4.20 -8.54
N LYS A 125 -3.15 -4.95 -7.90
CA LYS A 125 -1.88 -5.26 -8.55
C LYS A 125 -2.22 -5.87 -9.91
N PRO A 126 -1.61 -5.42 -11.01
CA PRO A 126 -1.86 -6.03 -12.30
C PRO A 126 -1.59 -7.53 -12.17
N ASP A 127 -2.48 -8.34 -12.73
CA ASP A 127 -2.35 -9.78 -12.67
C ASP A 127 -1.06 -10.17 -13.39
N ARG A 128 -0.06 -10.57 -12.60
CA ARG A 128 1.27 -10.92 -13.10
C ARG A 128 1.17 -12.04 -14.15
N SER A 129 0.20 -12.94 -14.02
CA SER A 129 -0.03 -14.00 -15.00
C SER A 129 -0.56 -13.47 -16.33
N ALA A 130 -1.44 -12.47 -16.32
CA ALA A 130 -1.95 -11.82 -17.53
C ALA A 130 -0.85 -11.02 -18.24
N MET A 131 -0.02 -10.29 -17.49
CA MET A 131 1.12 -9.56 -18.07
C MET A 131 2.15 -10.49 -18.71
N LEU A 132 2.42 -11.64 -18.10
CA LEU A 132 3.33 -12.65 -18.68
C LEU A 132 2.73 -13.28 -19.95
N ALA A 133 1.41 -13.50 -20.00
CA ALA A 133 0.72 -14.00 -21.18
C ALA A 133 0.79 -13.01 -22.35
N GLU A 134 0.54 -11.73 -22.09
CA GLU A 134 0.66 -10.67 -23.10
C GLU A 134 2.10 -10.57 -23.64
N LEU A 135 3.10 -10.63 -22.76
CA LEU A 135 4.51 -10.63 -23.17
C LEU A 135 4.89 -11.86 -23.99
N ALA A 136 4.30 -13.02 -23.71
CA ALA A 136 4.49 -14.22 -24.53
C ALA A 136 3.94 -14.04 -25.95
N GLU A 137 2.76 -13.42 -26.09
CA GLU A 137 2.18 -13.09 -27.39
C GLU A 137 3.01 -12.04 -28.15
N VAL A 138 3.48 -11.00 -27.45
CA VAL A 138 4.35 -9.96 -28.05
C VAL A 138 5.65 -10.58 -28.55
N LYS A 139 6.27 -11.48 -27.77
CA LYS A 139 7.47 -12.21 -28.20
C LYS A 139 7.22 -13.09 -29.42
N ALA A 140 6.08 -13.79 -29.47
CA ALA A 140 5.72 -14.63 -30.61
C ALA A 140 5.54 -13.80 -31.88
N LYS A 141 4.77 -12.71 -31.81
CA LYS A 141 4.56 -11.79 -32.95
C LYS A 141 5.84 -11.09 -33.38
N ALA A 142 6.68 -10.68 -32.44
CA ALA A 142 7.98 -10.07 -32.74
C ALA A 142 8.91 -11.05 -33.46
N ARG A 143 8.89 -12.33 -33.09
CA ARG A 143 9.67 -13.39 -33.74
C ARG A 143 9.15 -13.73 -35.14
N GLU A 144 7.85 -13.75 -35.33
CA GLU A 144 7.21 -13.93 -36.64
C GLU A 144 7.45 -12.74 -37.58
N GLY A 145 7.43 -11.51 -37.04
CA GLY A 145 7.67 -10.27 -37.79
C GLY A 145 9.14 -9.88 -37.95
N GLY A 146 10.08 -10.59 -37.32
CA GLY A 146 11.50 -10.27 -37.33
C GLY A 146 11.89 -8.99 -36.56
N ASP A 147 11.01 -8.47 -35.70
CA ASP A 147 11.28 -7.28 -34.87
C ASP A 147 12.01 -7.68 -33.57
N TRP A 148 13.31 -7.89 -33.70
CA TRP A 148 14.16 -8.29 -32.59
C TRP A 148 14.22 -7.24 -31.46
N ASN A 149 14.03 -5.96 -31.76
CA ASN A 149 14.01 -4.92 -30.74
C ASN A 149 12.80 -5.06 -29.82
N LEU A 150 11.62 -5.31 -30.39
CA LEU A 150 10.41 -5.57 -29.63
C LEU A 150 10.51 -6.87 -28.82
N TYR A 151 11.11 -7.91 -29.40
CA TYR A 151 11.36 -9.19 -28.72
C TYR A 151 12.26 -9.03 -27.49
N PHE A 152 13.41 -8.34 -27.61
CA PHE A 152 14.35 -8.15 -26.50
C PHE A 152 13.76 -7.27 -25.40
N ARG A 153 12.96 -6.26 -25.77
CA ARG A 153 12.24 -5.43 -24.80
C ARG A 153 11.22 -6.24 -24.00
N ALA A 154 10.42 -7.07 -24.68
CA ALA A 154 9.45 -7.95 -24.02
C ALA A 154 10.13 -8.99 -23.11
N MET A 155 11.32 -9.51 -23.48
CA MET A 155 12.14 -10.36 -22.61
C MET A 155 12.64 -9.63 -21.36
N GLN A 156 13.05 -8.37 -21.47
CA GLN A 156 13.48 -7.59 -20.31
C GLN A 156 12.32 -7.32 -19.35
N GLU A 157 11.15 -6.97 -19.89
CA GLU A 157 9.93 -6.75 -19.12
C GLU A 157 9.44 -8.04 -18.42
N GLU A 158 9.54 -9.20 -19.09
CA GLU A 158 9.26 -10.50 -18.49
C GLU A 158 10.20 -10.80 -17.32
N ARG A 159 11.51 -10.54 -17.47
CA ARG A 159 12.52 -10.73 -16.41
C ARG A 159 12.29 -9.84 -15.19
N LEU A 160 11.94 -8.57 -15.43
CA LEU A 160 11.56 -7.63 -14.37
C LEU A 160 10.30 -8.11 -13.64
N LEU A 161 9.37 -8.71 -14.38
CA LEU A 161 8.16 -9.28 -13.81
C LEU A 161 8.43 -10.58 -13.08
N THR A 162 9.29 -11.50 -13.54
CA THR A 162 9.60 -12.78 -12.87
C THR A 162 10.59 -12.64 -11.70
N GLY A 163 11.34 -11.53 -11.65
CA GLY A 163 12.42 -11.33 -10.67
C GLY A 163 13.69 -12.10 -11.04
N GLU A 164 13.71 -12.75 -12.20
CA GLU A 164 14.89 -13.41 -12.75
C GLU A 164 15.71 -12.38 -13.52
N GLY A 165 16.52 -11.62 -12.80
CA GLY A 165 17.39 -10.61 -13.38
C GLY A 165 17.35 -9.32 -12.59
N THR A 166 17.99 -9.33 -11.42
CA THR A 166 18.77 -8.15 -11.04
C THR A 166 19.58 -7.75 -12.28
N PRO A 167 19.61 -6.45 -12.67
CA PRO A 167 20.58 -6.05 -13.67
C PRO A 167 21.91 -6.59 -13.17
N ILE A 168 22.65 -7.26 -14.06
CA ILE A 168 24.08 -7.31 -13.90
C ILE A 168 24.46 -5.82 -13.84
N ALA A 169 24.54 -5.28 -12.62
CA ALA A 169 25.54 -4.29 -12.34
C ALA A 169 26.78 -4.96 -12.91
N VAL A 170 27.26 -4.45 -14.03
CA VAL A 170 28.60 -4.78 -14.51
C VAL A 170 29.48 -4.32 -13.37
N LYS A 171 29.67 -5.20 -12.38
CA LYS A 171 30.82 -5.18 -11.50
C LYS A 171 31.95 -5.33 -12.49
N VAL A 172 32.62 -4.22 -12.77
CA VAL A 172 33.89 -4.18 -13.47
C VAL A 172 34.96 -4.76 -12.53
N GLU A 173 34.73 -5.97 -12.06
CA GLU A 173 35.60 -6.72 -11.17
C GLU A 173 35.51 -8.20 -11.59
N GLY A 174 36.33 -8.56 -12.57
CA GLY A 174 36.48 -9.93 -13.07
C GLY A 174 35.95 -10.10 -14.50
N GLY A 175 36.84 -10.00 -15.48
CA GLY A 175 36.54 -10.22 -16.89
C GLY A 175 36.01 -11.64 -17.15
N GLY A 176 34.68 -11.77 -17.22
CA GLY A 176 34.02 -12.92 -17.83
C GLY A 176 34.12 -12.80 -19.35
N ASP A 177 34.51 -13.89 -20.00
CA ASP A 177 34.68 -13.96 -21.44
C ASP A 177 33.31 -13.98 -22.15
N TRP A 178 32.79 -12.78 -22.44
CA TRP A 178 31.51 -12.57 -23.12
C TRP A 178 31.42 -13.30 -24.47
N LYS A 179 32.57 -13.66 -25.09
CA LYS A 179 32.58 -14.47 -26.31
C LYS A 179 32.15 -15.91 -26.02
N ALA A 180 32.59 -16.48 -24.89
CA ALA A 180 32.19 -17.82 -24.47
C ALA A 180 30.68 -17.89 -24.18
N ASP A 181 30.12 -16.84 -23.58
CA ASP A 181 28.68 -16.75 -23.31
C ASP A 181 27.85 -16.67 -24.61
N LEU A 182 28.30 -15.93 -25.62
CA LEU A 182 27.63 -15.86 -26.92
C LEU A 182 27.75 -17.17 -27.70
N GLN A 183 28.91 -17.82 -27.66
CA GLN A 183 29.12 -19.13 -28.29
C GLN A 183 28.26 -20.22 -27.65
N ALA A 184 28.05 -20.18 -26.33
CA ALA A 184 27.19 -21.13 -25.62
C ALA A 184 25.72 -21.08 -26.07
N VAL A 185 25.28 -19.92 -26.60
CA VAL A 185 23.93 -19.73 -27.17
C VAL A 185 23.93 -19.90 -28.70
N GLY A 186 25.05 -20.37 -29.28
CA GLY A 186 25.19 -20.64 -30.71
C GLY A 186 25.33 -19.40 -31.58
N MET A 187 25.72 -18.26 -31.00
CA MET A 187 25.93 -17.01 -31.72
C MET A 187 27.42 -16.77 -31.97
N ASP A 188 27.76 -16.24 -33.15
CA ASP A 188 29.12 -15.81 -33.48
C ASP A 188 29.43 -14.46 -32.79
N PRO A 189 30.37 -14.43 -31.82
CA PRO A 189 30.68 -13.21 -31.07
C PRO A 189 31.19 -12.08 -31.95
N ASP A 190 31.90 -12.40 -33.02
CA ASP A 190 32.51 -11.39 -33.89
C ASP A 190 31.44 -10.76 -34.79
N ALA A 191 30.47 -11.53 -35.28
CA ALA A 191 29.32 -11.00 -36.01
C ALA A 191 28.43 -10.09 -35.13
N VAL A 192 28.24 -10.45 -33.85
CA VAL A 192 27.48 -9.64 -32.89
C VAL A 192 28.20 -8.33 -32.58
N PHE A 193 29.52 -8.36 -32.47
CA PHE A 193 30.33 -7.17 -32.24
C PHE A 193 30.29 -6.19 -33.44
N GLU A 194 30.48 -6.70 -34.65
CA GLU A 194 30.43 -5.88 -35.88
C GLU A 194 29.07 -5.19 -36.05
N GLU A 195 27.97 -5.89 -35.79
CA GLU A 195 26.62 -5.31 -35.87
C GLU A 195 26.38 -4.27 -34.77
N ALA A 196 26.91 -4.48 -33.57
CA ALA A 196 26.85 -3.51 -32.48
C ALA A 196 27.64 -2.23 -32.80
N VAL A 197 28.84 -2.38 -33.39
CA VAL A 197 29.66 -1.24 -33.86
C VAL A 197 28.94 -0.50 -34.98
N ARG A 198 28.36 -1.21 -35.94
CA ARG A 198 27.56 -0.62 -37.03
C ARG A 198 26.39 0.21 -36.50
N LEU A 199 25.65 -0.33 -35.52
CA LEU A 199 24.52 0.37 -34.87
C LEU A 199 24.98 1.59 -34.06
N ALA A 200 26.11 1.49 -33.36
CA ALA A 200 26.68 2.61 -32.61
C ALA A 200 27.12 3.75 -33.54
N MET A 201 27.77 3.42 -34.65
CA MET A 201 28.17 4.40 -35.66
C MET A 201 26.96 5.03 -36.36
N ALA A 202 25.93 4.26 -36.70
CA ALA A 202 24.69 4.79 -37.27
C ALA A 202 23.95 5.75 -36.31
N LYS A 203 24.03 5.51 -34.99
CA LYS A 203 23.48 6.42 -33.97
C LYS A 203 24.27 7.72 -33.83
N LEU A 204 25.59 7.69 -34.07
CA LEU A 204 26.45 8.87 -34.03
C LEU A 204 26.28 9.75 -35.28
N GLU A 205 25.94 9.14 -36.43
CA GLU A 205 25.75 9.84 -37.70
C GLU A 205 24.34 10.40 -37.90
N ALA A 206 23.37 10.05 -37.04
CA ALA A 206 22.03 10.61 -37.11
C ALA A 206 22.02 12.06 -36.58
N PRO A 207 21.77 13.08 -37.42
CA PRO A 207 21.65 14.45 -36.94
C PRO A 207 20.44 14.53 -36.03
N THR A 208 20.68 14.97 -34.80
CA THR A 208 19.65 15.30 -33.81
C THR A 208 18.84 16.45 -34.39
N GLN A 209 17.69 16.14 -35.02
CA GLN A 209 16.76 17.16 -35.48
C GLN A 209 16.17 17.83 -34.24
N LEU A 210 16.63 19.04 -33.99
CA LEU A 210 16.04 20.04 -33.09
C LEU A 210 14.79 20.64 -33.74
#